data_AF-A0AAN4SZM9-F1
#
_entry.id   AF-A0AAN4SZM9-F1
#
_cell.length_a   1.000
_cell.length_b   1.000
_cell.length_c   1.000
_cell.angle_alpha   90.00
_cell.angle_beta   90.00
_cell.angle_gamma   90.00
#
_symmetry.space_group_name_H-M   'P 1'
#
loop_
_entity.id
_entity.type
_entity.pdbx_description
1 polymer ?
#
loop_
_entity_poly.entity_id
_entity_poly.type
_entity_poly.pdbx_seq_one_letter_code
_entity_poly.pdbx_strand_id
1 'polypeptide(L)'
;MNIRNQYNEALNKLEVDVNDGLRDLINIYCVAIDSFENDIVDSIALYVIDMGNKDTCRYLQEVLSENEDPYLVKEFNAWIKEIKKKY
;
A
#
# COMPACT_ATOMS: atom_id res chain seq x y z
N MET A 1 1.80 18.59 -0.28
CA MET A 1 0.87 17.45 -0.40
C MET A 1 0.36 17.13 1.00
N ASN A 2 -0.96 17.03 1.21
CA ASN A 2 -1.52 16.69 2.53
C ASN A 2 -1.79 15.18 2.57
N ILE A 3 -0.78 14.42 3.00
CA ILE A 3 -0.80 12.96 3.08
C ILE A 3 -2.00 12.46 3.88
N ARG A 4 -2.32 13.13 4.99
CA ARG A 4 -3.44 12.76 5.86
C ARG A 4 -4.80 12.90 5.18
N ASN A 5 -5.01 13.96 4.40
CA ASN A 5 -6.25 14.11 3.65
C ASN A 5 -6.39 13.02 2.58
N GLN A 6 -5.32 12.75 1.82
CA GLN A 6 -5.32 11.69 0.80
C GLN A 6 -5.53 10.31 1.41
N TYR A 7 -4.92 10.04 2.56
CA TYR A 7 -5.12 8.81 3.31
C TYR A 7 -6.58 8.65 3.73
N ASN A 8 -7.21 9.68 4.29
CA ASN A 8 -8.63 9.63 4.66
C ASN A 8 -9.54 9.41 3.43
N GLU A 9 -9.23 10.02 2.28
CA GLU A 9 -9.95 9.78 1.03
C GLU A 9 -9.79 8.32 0.55
N ALA A 10 -8.58 7.78 0.62
CA ALA A 10 -8.31 6.39 0.27
C ALA A 10 -9.04 5.40 1.20
N LEU A 11 -9.13 5.71 2.50
CA LEU A 11 -9.93 4.91 3.44
C LEU A 11 -11.43 4.92 3.08
N ASN A 12 -11.99 6.09 2.73
CA ASN A 12 -13.39 6.16 2.30
C ASN A 12 -13.62 5.34 1.01
N LYS A 13 -12.66 5.35 0.08
CA LYS A 13 -12.74 4.54 -1.14
C LYS A 13 -12.66 3.04 -0.85
N LEU A 14 -11.84 2.64 0.13
CA LEU A 14 -11.67 1.24 0.53
C LEU A 14 -13.00 0.56 0.91
N GLU A 15 -13.95 1.33 1.46
CA GLU A 15 -15.30 0.85 1.80
C GLU A 15 -16.18 0.59 0.57
N VAL A 16 -15.89 1.25 -0.55
CA VAL A 16 -16.69 1.18 -1.79
C VAL A 16 -16.05 0.25 -2.81
N ASP A 17 -14.75 0.39 -3.02
CA ASP A 17 -13.91 -0.44 -3.89
C ASP A 17 -12.57 -0.71 -3.19
N VAL A 18 -12.44 -1.92 -2.66
CA VAL A 18 -11.24 -2.36 -1.94
C VAL A 18 -9.99 -2.26 -2.83
N ASN A 19 -10.09 -2.61 -4.11
CA ASN A 19 -8.92 -2.61 -4.98
C ASN A 19 -8.46 -1.18 -5.31
N ASP A 20 -9.39 -0.26 -5.57
CA ASP A 20 -9.06 1.14 -5.82
C ASP A 20 -8.48 1.80 -4.55
N GLY A 21 -9.13 1.59 -3.40
CA GLY A 21 -8.66 2.11 -2.12
C GLY A 21 -7.26 1.60 -1.75
N LEU A 22 -6.99 0.30 -1.92
CA LEU A 22 -5.66 -0.27 -1.65
C LEU A 22 -4.59 0.30 -2.59
N ARG A 23 -4.90 0.57 -3.87
CA ARG A 23 -3.95 1.20 -4.80
C ARG A 23 -3.57 2.59 -4.35
N ASP A 24 -4.57 3.39 -3.96
CA ASP A 24 -4.33 4.73 -3.42
C ASP A 24 -3.48 4.68 -2.15
N LEU A 25 -3.78 3.76 -1.22
CA LEU A 25 -2.97 3.58 -0.01
C LEU A 25 -1.51 3.22 -0.35
N ILE A 26 -1.27 2.29 -1.29
CA ILE A 26 0.09 1.91 -1.72
C ILE A 26 0.84 3.13 -2.31
N ASN A 27 0.17 3.95 -3.14
CA ASN A 27 0.78 5.15 -3.70
C ASN A 27 1.11 6.18 -2.62
N ILE A 28 0.23 6.34 -1.63
CA ILE A 28 0.47 7.21 -0.48
C ILE A 28 1.67 6.69 0.33
N TYR A 29 1.77 5.39 0.56
CA TYR A 29 2.89 4.77 1.27
C TYR A 29 4.23 5.14 0.63
N CYS A 30 4.36 5.00 -0.68
CA CYS A 30 5.58 5.35 -1.42
C CYS A 30 6.05 6.79 -1.19
N VAL A 31 5.15 7.73 -0.87
CA VAL A 31 5.49 9.13 -0.58
C VAL A 31 5.62 9.39 0.91
N ALA A 32 4.86 8.66 1.74
CA ALA A 32 4.81 8.87 3.19
C ALA A 32 6.01 8.27 3.93
N ILE A 33 6.71 7.28 3.36
CA ILE A 33 7.89 6.65 3.98
C ILE A 33 9.02 7.63 4.28
N ASP A 34 9.16 8.69 3.49
CA ASP A 34 10.17 9.74 3.69
C ASP A 34 9.65 10.91 4.54
N SER A 35 8.47 10.76 5.15
CA SER A 35 7.80 11.78 5.96
C SER A 35 7.79 11.45 7.45
N PHE A 36 7.26 12.36 8.28
CA PHE A 36 7.08 12.12 9.71
C PHE A 36 5.76 11.40 10.06
N GLU A 37 4.96 10.99 9.08
CA GLU A 37 3.63 10.36 9.25
C GLU A 37 3.72 8.84 9.48
N ASN A 38 4.51 8.42 10.47
CA ASN A 38 4.74 6.99 10.75
C ASN A 38 3.45 6.23 11.08
N ASP A 39 2.46 6.89 11.71
CA ASP A 39 1.15 6.31 12.00
C ASP A 39 0.39 5.91 10.72
N ILE A 40 0.50 6.74 9.68
CA ILE A 40 -0.14 6.50 8.38
C ILE A 40 0.59 5.36 7.65
N VAL A 41 1.92 5.38 7.63
CA VAL A 41 2.76 4.35 6.99
C VAL A 41 2.46 2.97 7.58
N ASP A 42 2.50 2.85 8.92
CA ASP A 42 2.21 1.60 9.62
C ASP A 42 0.79 1.12 9.35
N SER A 43 -0.18 2.04 9.37
CA SER A 43 -1.59 1.69 9.09
C SER A 43 -1.80 1.18 7.67
N ILE A 44 -1.15 1.79 6.67
CA ILE A 44 -1.28 1.33 5.27
C ILE A 44 -0.76 -0.11 5.13
N ALA A 45 0.39 -0.43 5.73
CA ALA A 45 0.94 -1.77 5.68
C ALA A 45 -0.06 -2.81 6.21
N LEU A 46 -0.76 -2.50 7.31
CA LEU A 46 -1.80 -3.35 7.86
C LEU A 46 -2.97 -3.53 6.90
N TYR A 47 -3.52 -2.44 6.35
CA TYR A 47 -4.64 -2.53 5.39
C TYR A 47 -4.28 -3.35 4.15
N VAL A 48 -3.09 -3.12 3.58
CA VAL A 48 -2.62 -3.83 2.38
C VAL A 48 -2.42 -5.30 2.66
N ILE A 49 -1.80 -5.66 3.79
CA ILE A 49 -1.62 -7.06 4.16
C ILE A 49 -2.98 -7.71 4.43
N ASP A 50 -3.87 -7.09 5.20
CA ASP A 50 -5.13 -7.68 5.67
C ASP A 50 -6.18 -7.82 4.57
N MET A 51 -6.32 -6.83 3.70
CA MET A 51 -7.34 -6.81 2.64
C MET A 51 -6.77 -7.16 1.26
N GLY A 52 -5.45 -7.28 1.16
CA GLY A 52 -4.76 -7.58 -0.09
C GLY A 52 -5.18 -8.90 -0.72
N ASN A 53 -5.25 -8.90 -2.04
CA ASN A 53 -5.63 -10.05 -2.85
C ASN A 53 -4.70 -10.20 -4.07
N LYS A 54 -5.11 -11.02 -5.06
CA LYS A 54 -4.33 -11.23 -6.29
C LYS A 54 -4.10 -9.95 -7.10
N ASP A 55 -5.08 -9.04 -7.14
CA ASP A 55 -4.97 -7.75 -7.83
C ASP A 55 -4.02 -6.81 -7.08
N THR A 56 -4.07 -6.81 -5.75
CA THR A 56 -3.11 -6.07 -4.92
C THR A 56 -1.68 -6.56 -5.16
N CYS A 57 -1.46 -7.89 -5.20
CA CYS A 57 -0.15 -8.46 -5.51
C CYS A 57 0.36 -8.01 -6.88
N ARG A 58 -0.50 -8.01 -7.90
CA ARG A 58 -0.15 -7.57 -9.25
C ARG A 58 0.22 -6.09 -9.26
N TYR A 59 -0.55 -5.25 -8.57
CA TYR A 59 -0.26 -3.82 -8.48
C TYR A 59 1.06 -3.54 -7.75
N LEU A 60 1.33 -4.23 -6.63
CA LEU A 60 2.63 -4.10 -5.95
C LEU A 60 3.80 -4.47 -6.87
N GLN A 61 3.63 -5.50 -7.72
CA GLN A 61 4.64 -5.86 -8.72
C GLN A 61 4.81 -4.80 -9.81
N GLU A 62 3.72 -4.16 -10.25
CA GLU A 62 3.76 -3.03 -11.19
C GLU A 62 4.55 -1.85 -10.57
N VAL A 63 4.25 -1.46 -9.33
CA VAL A 63 4.98 -0.39 -8.63
C VAL A 63 6.47 -0.74 -8.46
N LEU A 64 6.79 -2.00 -8.12
CA LEU A 64 8.19 -2.45 -8.02
C LEU A 64 8.93 -2.47 -9.37
N SER A 65 8.22 -2.61 -10.48
CA SER A 65 8.87 -2.57 -11.81
C SER A 65 9.29 -1.15 -12.22
N GLU A 66 8.67 -0.13 -11.60
CA GLU A 66 8.93 1.28 -11.86
C GLU A 66 9.81 1.92 -10.77
N ASN A 67 10.06 1.23 -9.65
CA ASN A 67 10.74 1.78 -8.48
C ASN A 67 11.95 0.93 -8.06
N GLU A 68 13.13 1.55 -8.03
CA GLU A 68 14.39 0.91 -7.65
C GLU A 68 14.76 1.09 -6.17
N ASP A 69 13.88 1.70 -5.36
CA ASP A 69 14.14 1.91 -3.94
C ASP A 69 14.31 0.56 -3.19
N PRO A 70 15.49 0.28 -2.60
CA PRO A 70 15.75 -1.00 -1.96
C PRO A 70 14.85 -1.30 -0.74
N TYR A 71 14.38 -0.26 -0.06
CA TYR A 71 13.47 -0.40 1.08
C TYR A 71 12.08 -0.81 0.59
N LEU A 72 11.53 -0.14 -0.41
CA LEU A 72 10.24 -0.50 -1.01
C LEU A 72 10.26 -1.89 -1.64
N VAL A 73 11.36 -2.24 -2.32
CA VAL A 73 11.58 -3.61 -2.84
C VAL A 73 11.50 -4.65 -1.73
N LYS A 74 12.14 -4.40 -0.60
CA LYS A 74 12.10 -5.33 0.54
C LYS A 74 10.70 -5.42 1.14
N GLU A 75 10.06 -4.29 1.42
CA GLU A 75 8.74 -4.24 2.07
C GLU A 75 7.64 -4.85 1.21
N PHE A 76 7.52 -4.43 -0.06
CA PHE A 76 6.44 -4.93 -0.91
C PHE A 76 6.59 -6.42 -1.23
N ASN A 77 7.81 -6.93 -1.34
CA ASN A 77 8.01 -8.38 -1.45
C ASN A 77 7.58 -9.13 -0.19
N ALA A 78 7.79 -8.56 1.00
CA ALA A 78 7.29 -9.13 2.25
C ALA A 78 5.75 -9.14 2.26
N TRP A 79 5.10 -8.04 1.88
CA TRP A 79 3.64 -7.95 1.84
C TRP A 79 3.04 -8.92 0.81
N ILE A 80 3.60 -9.00 -0.39
CA ILE A 80 3.18 -9.97 -1.42
C ILE A 80 3.26 -11.40 -0.87
N LYS A 81 4.32 -11.73 -0.13
CA LYS A 81 4.48 -13.05 0.49
C LYS A 81 3.37 -13.31 1.52
N GLU A 82 3.07 -12.36 2.38
CA GLU A 82 1.99 -12.49 3.38
C GLU A 82 0.61 -12.61 2.73
N ILE A 83 0.31 -11.76 1.74
CA ILE A 83 -0.96 -11.81 0.99
C ILE A 83 -1.13 -13.17 0.31
N LYS A 84 -0.06 -13.70 -0.33
CA LYS A 84 -0.11 -14.99 -1.01
C LYS A 84 -0.36 -16.17 -0.08
N LYS A 85 -0.07 -16.08 1.22
CA LYS A 85 -0.40 -17.17 2.18
C LYS A 85 -1.91 -17.37 2.37
N LYS A 86 -2.73 -16.40 1.95
CA LYS A 86 -4.19 -16.45 2.07
C LYS A 86 -4.86 -17.32 0.99
N TYR A 87 -4.09 -17.79 0.00
CA TYR A 87 -4.56 -18.54 -1.16
C TYR A 87 -3.64 -19.72 -1.47
#